data_AF-A0A9P8JSW1-F1
#
_entry.id   AF-A0A9P8JSW1-F1
#
_cell.length_a   1.000
_cell.length_b   1.000
_cell.length_c   1.000
_cell.angle_alpha   90.00
_cell.angle_beta   90.00
_cell.angle_gamma   90.00
#
_symmetry.space_group_name_H-M   'P 1'
#
loop_
_entity.id
_entity.type
_entity.pdbx_description
1 polymer ?
#
loop_
_entity_poly.entity_id
_entity_poly.type
_entity_poly.pdbx_seq_one_letter_code
_entity_poly.pdbx_strand_id
1 'polypeptide(L)'
;MSNNVKNMHICIAGSGMGGLACALSLARQGFTKISVYEYASNLGFVGAGIQLAPNMARILDRLNVWEPIQKEAVDLKDTSIRQGSTDAELANVKLGYVRETYGYPHMVGHRSSLAGEMYKGCKEEAASITFHFSHSVQKVHQWSPKVKFQVQPREGEAFDVECDVLLAADGVKSNIRDQMLALLNIDAKVVDSGQAAYRIMLKREEMEHDPELLELIDAERATRWIGERR
;
A
#
# COMPACT_ATOMS: atom_id res chain seq x y z
N MET A 1 2.91 22.13 32.01
CA MET A 1 1.80 21.94 31.06
C MET A 1 2.09 20.66 30.30
N SER A 2 1.37 19.56 30.57
CA SER A 2 1.55 18.36 29.74
C SER A 2 0.95 18.68 28.37
N ASN A 3 1.80 19.01 27.40
CA ASN A 3 1.38 19.03 26.00
C ASN A 3 0.78 17.65 25.72
N ASN A 4 -0.54 17.60 25.52
CA ASN A 4 -1.19 16.35 25.17
C ASN A 4 -0.72 16.00 23.76
N VAL A 5 0.27 15.12 23.66
CA VAL A 5 0.88 14.64 22.41
C VAL A 5 -0.21 14.17 21.42
N LYS A 6 -1.37 13.74 21.92
CA LYS A 6 -2.52 13.34 21.11
C LYS A 6 -3.18 14.47 20.32
N ASN A 7 -2.95 15.73 20.67
CA ASN A 7 -3.47 16.91 19.97
C ASN A 7 -2.49 17.51 18.96
N MET A 8 -1.31 16.89 18.75
CA MET A 8 -0.38 17.34 17.71
C MET A 8 -1.04 17.28 16.33
N HIS A 9 -0.79 18.30 15.51
CA HIS A 9 -1.16 18.28 14.11
C HIS A 9 -0.18 17.41 13.34
N ILE A 10 -0.64 16.25 12.88
CA ILE A 10 0.16 15.32 12.08
C ILE A 10 -0.30 15.41 10.63
N CYS A 11 0.59 15.81 9.73
CA CYS A 11 0.34 15.77 8.30
C CYS A 11 0.97 14.53 7.68
N ILE A 12 0.27 13.92 6.73
CA ILE A 12 0.73 12.76 5.96
C ILE A 12 0.69 13.13 4.49
N ALA A 13 1.82 13.02 3.80
CA ALA A 13 1.90 13.22 2.36
C ALA A 13 1.73 11.88 1.64
N GLY A 14 0.62 11.69 0.94
CA GLY A 14 0.27 10.47 0.22
C GLY A 14 -0.74 9.60 0.97
N SER A 15 -1.72 9.08 0.24
CA SER A 15 -2.78 8.18 0.72
C SER A 15 -2.66 6.76 0.11
N GLY A 16 -1.45 6.37 -0.28
CA GLY A 16 -1.14 4.95 -0.56
C GLY A 16 -1.27 4.08 0.71
N MET A 17 -1.03 2.78 0.58
CA MET A 17 -1.16 1.83 1.72
C MET A 17 -0.37 2.27 2.97
N GLY A 18 0.84 2.81 2.79
CA GLY A 18 1.62 3.36 3.91
C GLY A 18 0.94 4.55 4.59
N GLY A 19 0.45 5.52 3.80
CA GLY A 19 -0.25 6.69 4.33
C GLY A 19 -1.57 6.34 5.03
N LEU A 20 -2.36 5.45 4.44
CA LEU A 20 -3.58 4.93 5.06
C LEU A 20 -3.30 4.18 6.37
N ALA A 21 -2.27 3.31 6.38
CA ALA A 21 -1.86 2.61 7.59
C ALA A 21 -1.42 3.60 8.69
N CYS A 22 -0.63 4.62 8.33
CA CYS A 22 -0.22 5.67 9.27
C CYS A 22 -1.42 6.42 9.84
N ALA A 23 -2.32 6.93 8.98
CA ALA A 23 -3.48 7.70 9.41
C ALA A 23 -4.37 6.88 10.35
N LEU A 24 -4.73 5.65 9.95
CA LEU A 24 -5.57 4.77 10.74
C LEU A 24 -4.92 4.37 12.07
N SER A 25 -3.63 4.03 12.05
CA SER A 25 -2.90 3.66 13.27
C SER A 25 -2.84 4.82 14.26
N LEU A 26 -2.58 6.04 13.78
CA LEU A 26 -2.53 7.23 14.63
C LEU A 26 -3.90 7.54 15.23
N ALA A 27 -4.97 7.53 14.41
CA ALA A 27 -6.31 7.80 14.91
C ALA A 27 -6.73 6.79 15.98
N ARG A 28 -6.47 5.49 15.77
CA ARG A 28 -6.76 4.43 16.75
C ARG A 28 -5.90 4.47 18.00
N GLN A 29 -4.75 5.13 17.93
CA GLN A 29 -3.96 5.45 19.12
C GLN A 29 -4.45 6.73 19.83
N GLY A 30 -5.55 7.34 19.36
CA GLY A 30 -6.19 8.50 19.98
C GLY A 30 -5.61 9.84 19.55
N PHE A 31 -4.82 9.93 18.48
CA PHE A 31 -4.42 11.21 17.91
C PHE A 31 -5.62 11.86 17.20
N THR A 32 -5.84 13.15 17.44
CA THR A 32 -7.11 13.82 17.10
C THR A 32 -7.03 14.78 15.92
N LYS A 33 -5.83 15.08 15.41
CA LYS A 33 -5.64 16.05 14.33
C LYS A 33 -4.67 15.54 13.26
N ILE A 34 -5.20 14.76 12.32
CA ILE A 34 -4.45 14.12 11.24
C ILE A 34 -4.95 14.65 9.89
N SER A 35 -4.05 15.18 9.07
CA SER A 35 -4.37 15.69 7.73
C SER A 35 -3.60 14.88 6.68
N VAL A 36 -4.29 14.25 5.74
CA VAL A 36 -3.70 13.45 4.67
C VAL A 36 -3.83 14.21 3.36
N TYR A 37 -2.71 14.54 2.70
CA TYR A 37 -2.69 15.21 1.40
C TYR A 37 -2.38 14.19 0.30
N GLU A 38 -3.26 14.07 -0.68
CA GLU A 38 -3.12 13.13 -1.80
C GLU A 38 -3.22 13.87 -3.14
N TYR A 39 -2.26 13.61 -4.04
CA TYR A 39 -2.25 14.17 -5.38
C TYR A 39 -3.43 13.67 -6.23
N ALA A 40 -3.78 12.39 -6.13
CA ALA A 40 -4.92 11.83 -6.85
C ALA A 40 -6.25 12.46 -6.40
N SER A 41 -7.21 12.56 -7.32
CA SER A 41 -8.53 13.14 -7.04
C SER A 41 -9.44 12.25 -6.18
N ASN A 42 -9.06 10.99 -6.02
CA ASN A 42 -9.72 10.00 -5.17
C ASN A 42 -8.72 8.87 -4.86
N LEU A 43 -9.13 7.90 -4.05
CA LEU A 43 -8.40 6.64 -3.87
C LEU A 43 -8.59 5.73 -5.08
N GLY A 44 -8.00 6.14 -6.19
CA GLY A 44 -8.01 5.42 -7.45
C GLY A 44 -6.98 4.30 -7.44
N PHE A 45 -7.22 3.24 -6.67
CA PHE A 45 -6.39 2.05 -6.75
C PHE A 45 -6.76 1.24 -8.00
N VAL A 46 -6.12 1.56 -9.13
CA VAL A 46 -6.07 0.64 -10.27
C VAL A 46 -5.11 -0.47 -9.88
N GLY A 47 -5.63 -1.63 -9.50
CA GLY A 47 -4.87 -2.62 -8.75
C GLY A 47 -4.97 -4.02 -9.31
N ALA A 48 -3.88 -4.51 -9.89
CA ALA A 48 -3.64 -5.94 -10.07
C ALA A 48 -3.57 -6.68 -8.71
N GLY A 49 -3.35 -7.99 -8.74
CA GLY A 49 -3.20 -8.80 -7.54
C GLY A 49 -2.04 -8.35 -6.62
N ILE A 50 -2.22 -8.57 -5.31
CA ILE A 50 -1.20 -8.37 -4.27
C ILE A 50 -1.14 -9.60 -3.36
N GLN A 51 0.06 -9.95 -2.89
CA GLN A 51 0.25 -10.98 -1.86
C GLN A 51 -0.03 -10.40 -0.48
N LEU A 52 -0.83 -11.11 0.30
CA LEU A 52 -1.23 -10.79 1.66
C LEU A 52 -0.56 -11.82 2.59
N ALA A 53 0.64 -11.48 3.05
CA ALA A 53 1.43 -12.34 3.92
C ALA A 53 0.98 -12.24 5.40
N PRO A 54 1.28 -13.25 6.24
CA PRO A 54 0.81 -13.31 7.63
C PRO A 54 1.17 -12.09 8.48
N ASN A 55 2.33 -11.49 8.24
CA ASN A 55 2.77 -10.27 8.92
C ASN A 55 1.90 -9.05 8.57
N MET A 56 1.45 -8.94 7.31
CA MET A 56 0.52 -7.89 6.89
C MET A 56 -0.86 -8.14 7.50
N ALA A 57 -1.38 -9.37 7.40
CA ALA A 57 -2.68 -9.76 7.95
C ALA A 57 -2.78 -9.42 9.45
N ARG A 58 -1.75 -9.74 10.24
CA ARG A 58 -1.69 -9.42 11.67
C ARG A 58 -1.83 -7.93 11.97
N ILE A 59 -1.24 -7.06 11.15
CA ILE A 59 -1.34 -5.61 11.35
C ILE A 59 -2.72 -5.11 10.94
N LEU A 60 -3.26 -5.57 9.81
CA LEU A 60 -4.60 -5.23 9.36
C LEU A 60 -5.67 -5.68 10.34
N ASP A 61 -5.45 -6.80 11.02
CA ASP A 61 -6.36 -7.37 12.01
C ASP A 61 -6.35 -6.54 13.31
N ARG A 62 -5.17 -6.13 13.79
CA ARG A 62 -5.07 -5.12 14.87
C ARG A 62 -5.70 -3.79 14.49
N LEU A 63 -5.71 -3.47 13.20
CA LEU A 63 -6.40 -2.33 12.63
C LEU A 63 -7.84 -2.66 12.23
N ASN A 64 -8.47 -3.73 12.73
CA ASN A 64 -9.88 -4.14 12.51
C ASN A 64 -10.37 -3.94 11.06
N VAL A 65 -9.51 -4.15 10.07
CA VAL A 65 -9.86 -4.06 8.64
C VAL A 65 -9.56 -5.37 7.91
N TRP A 66 -9.03 -6.37 8.61
CA TRP A 66 -8.60 -7.63 8.00
C TRP A 66 -9.76 -8.52 7.54
N GLU A 67 -10.80 -8.70 8.35
CA GLU A 67 -11.91 -9.61 8.04
C GLU A 67 -12.54 -9.38 6.63
N PRO A 68 -12.94 -8.15 6.24
CA PRO A 68 -13.49 -7.93 4.91
C PRO A 68 -12.46 -8.16 3.80
N ILE A 69 -11.18 -7.82 4.03
CA ILE A 69 -10.09 -8.08 3.07
C ILE A 69 -9.88 -9.58 2.89
N GLN A 70 -9.91 -10.35 3.98
CA GLN A 70 -9.75 -11.79 3.98
C GLN A 70 -10.86 -12.48 3.20
N LYS A 71 -12.10 -11.99 3.32
CA LYS A 71 -13.27 -12.57 2.66
C LYS A 71 -13.19 -12.51 1.14
N GLU A 72 -12.52 -11.52 0.58
CA GLU A 72 -12.35 -11.34 -0.88
C GLU A 72 -11.04 -11.94 -1.41
N ALA A 73 -10.18 -12.45 -0.52
CA ALA A 73 -8.87 -12.98 -0.88
C ALA A 73 -8.90 -14.52 -1.04
N VAL A 74 -7.93 -15.04 -1.78
CA VAL A 74 -7.73 -16.49 -1.99
C VAL A 74 -6.63 -16.98 -1.05
N ASP A 75 -6.94 -17.99 -0.24
CA ASP A 75 -5.98 -18.67 0.64
C ASP A 75 -5.15 -19.68 -0.15
N LEU A 76 -3.88 -19.36 -0.44
CA LEU A 76 -3.04 -20.22 -1.26
C LEU A 76 -2.64 -21.49 -0.51
N LYS A 77 -2.91 -22.65 -1.11
CA LYS A 77 -2.54 -23.96 -0.55
C LYS A 77 -1.14 -24.38 -0.94
N ASP A 78 -0.69 -23.99 -2.13
CA ASP A 78 0.69 -24.21 -2.56
C ASP A 78 1.17 -23.20 -3.63
N THR A 79 2.47 -23.25 -3.93
CA THR A 79 3.09 -22.53 -5.05
C THR A 79 3.84 -23.51 -5.93
N SER A 80 3.56 -23.49 -7.22
CA SER A 80 4.23 -24.30 -8.24
C SER A 80 5.20 -23.44 -9.05
N ILE A 81 6.44 -23.88 -9.18
CA ILE A 81 7.45 -23.27 -10.03
C ILE A 81 7.69 -24.24 -11.18
N ARG A 82 7.50 -23.76 -12.41
CA ARG A 82 7.49 -24.58 -13.63
C ARG A 82 8.49 -24.02 -14.63
N GLN A 83 9.04 -24.90 -15.45
CA GLN A 83 9.84 -24.48 -16.60
C GLN A 83 8.92 -23.91 -17.68
N GLY A 84 9.22 -22.70 -18.17
CA GLY A 84 8.34 -22.00 -19.10
C GLY A 84 8.20 -22.68 -20.47
N SER A 85 9.22 -23.38 -20.95
CA SER A 85 9.21 -24.01 -22.28
C SER A 85 8.57 -25.39 -22.32
N THR A 86 8.51 -26.12 -21.20
CA THR A 86 8.06 -27.51 -21.15
C THR A 86 6.89 -27.75 -20.20
N ASP A 87 6.52 -26.73 -19.42
CA ASP A 87 5.55 -26.83 -18.32
C ASP A 87 5.93 -27.85 -17.23
N ALA A 88 7.17 -28.34 -17.22
CA ALA A 88 7.65 -29.28 -16.20
C ALA A 88 7.70 -28.61 -14.82
N GLU A 89 7.10 -29.22 -13.81
CA GLU A 89 7.20 -28.72 -12.43
C GLU A 89 8.62 -28.90 -11.90
N LEU A 90 9.28 -27.79 -11.59
CA LEU A 90 10.64 -27.74 -11.05
C LEU A 90 10.64 -27.78 -9.52
N ALA A 91 9.63 -27.18 -8.89
CA ALA A 91 9.45 -27.19 -7.44
C ALA A 91 8.00 -26.93 -7.05
N ASN A 92 7.57 -27.55 -5.95
CA ASN A 92 6.28 -27.28 -5.32
C ASN A 92 6.50 -26.95 -3.83
N VAL A 93 5.90 -25.86 -3.34
CA VAL A 93 5.96 -25.48 -1.93
C VAL A 93 4.55 -25.51 -1.36
N LYS A 94 4.28 -26.44 -0.44
CA LYS A 94 3.02 -26.49 0.31
C LYS A 94 2.98 -25.36 1.34
N LEU A 95 1.86 -24.67 1.41
CA LEU A 95 1.65 -23.48 2.27
C LEU A 95 0.71 -23.76 3.45
N GLY A 96 0.18 -24.98 3.59
CA GLY A 96 -0.72 -25.34 4.69
C GLY A 96 -0.15 -25.07 6.09
N TYR A 97 1.18 -25.16 6.26
CA TYR A 97 1.85 -24.90 7.54
C TYR A 97 1.85 -23.42 7.95
N VAL A 98 1.65 -22.49 7.01
CA VAL A 98 1.85 -21.05 7.24
C VAL A 98 0.90 -20.55 8.31
N ARG A 99 -0.38 -20.92 8.25
CA ARG A 99 -1.36 -20.49 9.26
C ARG A 99 -1.01 -21.02 10.64
N GLU A 100 -0.65 -22.30 10.74
CA GLU A 100 -0.26 -22.93 12.02
C GLU A 100 0.97 -22.24 12.62
N THR A 101 1.96 -21.91 11.79
CA THR A 101 3.23 -21.33 12.23
C THR A 101 3.10 -19.85 12.59
N TYR A 102 2.33 -19.08 11.83
CA TYR A 102 2.32 -17.60 11.93
C TYR A 102 1.00 -17.01 12.42
N GLY A 103 -0.04 -17.84 12.61
CA GLY A 103 -1.37 -17.45 13.07
C GLY A 103 -2.31 -16.90 11.98
N TYR A 104 -1.79 -16.61 10.78
CA TYR A 104 -2.55 -16.04 9.66
C TYR A 104 -2.20 -16.76 8.35
N PRO A 105 -3.14 -16.85 7.39
CA PRO A 105 -2.89 -17.49 6.09
C PRO A 105 -1.92 -16.71 5.19
N HIS A 106 -1.42 -17.36 4.13
CA HIS A 106 -0.76 -16.68 3.00
C HIS A 106 -1.76 -16.55 1.85
N MET A 107 -2.19 -15.33 1.57
CA MET A 107 -3.28 -15.10 0.62
C MET A 107 -2.84 -14.23 -0.55
N VAL A 108 -3.65 -14.21 -1.60
CA VAL A 108 -3.59 -13.20 -2.66
C VAL A 108 -4.95 -12.53 -2.79
N GLY A 109 -4.97 -11.25 -3.11
CA GLY A 109 -6.20 -10.50 -3.26
C GLY A 109 -6.02 -9.28 -4.15
N HIS A 110 -7.10 -8.53 -4.34
CA HIS A 110 -7.04 -7.30 -5.11
C HIS A 110 -6.48 -6.16 -4.26
N ARG A 111 -5.54 -5.41 -4.84
CA ARG A 111 -4.99 -4.22 -4.19
C ARG A 111 -6.06 -3.15 -3.91
N SER A 112 -7.09 -3.07 -4.75
CA SER A 112 -8.24 -2.19 -4.55
C SER A 112 -9.03 -2.55 -3.29
N SER A 113 -9.28 -3.85 -3.05
CA SER A 113 -9.99 -4.32 -1.84
C SER A 113 -9.19 -4.01 -0.58
N LEU A 114 -7.90 -4.35 -0.56
CA LEU A 114 -6.99 -4.04 0.56
C LEU A 114 -7.05 -2.55 0.92
N ALA A 115 -6.82 -1.68 -0.07
CA ALA A 115 -6.71 -0.27 0.20
C ALA A 115 -8.07 0.41 0.43
N GLY A 116 -9.14 -0.13 -0.18
CA GLY A 116 -10.52 0.30 0.04
C GLY A 116 -10.97 0.07 1.48
N GLU A 117 -10.73 -1.12 2.03
CA GLU A 117 -11.09 -1.43 3.43
C GLU A 117 -10.23 -0.63 4.43
N MET A 118 -8.93 -0.42 4.14
CA MET A 118 -8.10 0.48 4.96
C MET A 118 -8.65 1.91 4.97
N TYR A 119 -9.07 2.42 3.80
CA TYR A 119 -9.68 3.75 3.73
C TYR A 119 -11.03 3.83 4.44
N LYS A 120 -11.86 2.79 4.33
CA LYS A 120 -13.10 2.69 5.08
C LYS A 120 -12.83 2.78 6.59
N GLY A 121 -11.83 2.06 7.09
CA GLY A 121 -11.36 2.19 8.47
C GLY A 121 -10.93 3.62 8.82
N CYS A 122 -10.25 4.34 7.92
CA CYS A 122 -9.93 5.75 8.15
C CYS A 122 -11.19 6.65 8.20
N LYS A 123 -12.22 6.35 7.42
CA LYS A 123 -13.48 7.12 7.43
C LYS A 123 -14.29 6.92 8.70
N GLU A 124 -14.19 5.76 9.35
CA GLU A 124 -14.76 5.54 10.68
C GLU A 124 -14.14 6.48 11.72
N GLU A 125 -12.90 6.91 11.49
CA GLU A 125 -12.14 7.85 12.32
C GLU A 125 -12.18 9.30 11.77
N ALA A 126 -13.24 9.68 11.04
CA ALA A 126 -13.34 11.00 10.38
C ALA A 126 -13.32 12.20 11.35
N ALA A 127 -13.56 11.99 12.64
CA ALA A 127 -13.38 13.02 13.66
C ALA A 127 -11.90 13.41 13.86
N SER A 128 -10.99 12.50 13.54
CA SER A 128 -9.54 12.65 13.73
C SER A 128 -8.78 12.81 12.42
N ILE A 129 -9.30 12.26 11.31
CA ILE A 129 -8.61 12.21 10.01
C ILE A 129 -9.35 13.06 8.97
N THR A 130 -8.65 14.03 8.38
CA THR A 130 -9.12 14.82 7.24
C THR A 130 -8.30 14.47 5.98
N PHE A 131 -8.98 14.10 4.90
CA PHE A 131 -8.35 13.84 3.60
C PHE A 131 -8.49 15.05 2.67
N HIS A 132 -7.38 15.46 2.08
CA HIS A 132 -7.28 16.51 1.07
C HIS A 132 -6.82 15.86 -0.25
N PHE A 133 -7.78 15.39 -1.05
CA PHE A 133 -7.53 14.87 -2.40
C PHE A 133 -7.26 15.98 -3.40
N SER A 134 -6.60 15.68 -4.50
CA SER A 134 -6.12 16.69 -5.47
C SER A 134 -5.18 17.72 -4.84
N HIS A 135 -4.44 17.36 -3.79
CA HIS A 135 -3.48 18.23 -3.10
C HIS A 135 -2.14 17.53 -2.95
N SER A 136 -1.11 18.08 -3.57
CA SER A 136 0.26 17.54 -3.51
C SER A 136 1.14 18.36 -2.57
N VAL A 137 1.91 17.69 -1.71
CA VAL A 137 2.96 18.36 -0.91
C VAL A 137 4.19 18.52 -1.81
N GLN A 138 4.57 19.76 -2.13
CA GLN A 138 5.63 20.03 -3.11
C GLN A 138 6.95 20.50 -2.50
N LYS A 139 6.91 21.27 -1.42
CA LYS A 139 8.12 21.87 -0.86
C LYS A 139 8.05 21.93 0.65
N VAL A 140 9.11 21.51 1.33
CA VAL A 140 9.27 21.70 2.77
C VAL A 140 10.13 22.94 2.99
N HIS A 141 9.52 24.00 3.50
CA HIS A 141 10.19 25.27 3.79
C HIS A 141 10.99 25.22 5.09
N GLN A 142 10.46 24.51 6.09
CA GLN A 142 11.05 24.39 7.41
C GLN A 142 10.81 22.98 7.95
N TRP A 143 11.83 22.37 8.53
CA TRP A 143 11.78 21.02 9.10
C TRP A 143 11.62 21.01 10.63
N SER A 144 12.02 22.08 11.31
CA SER A 144 12.06 22.20 12.77
C SER A 144 12.05 23.69 13.17
N PRO A 145 11.50 24.07 14.34
CA PRO A 145 10.89 23.23 15.39
C PRO A 145 9.48 22.73 15.05
N LYS A 146 8.81 23.38 14.10
CA LYS A 146 7.60 22.89 13.44
C LYS A 146 7.83 22.76 11.95
N VAL A 147 7.14 21.82 11.32
CA VAL A 147 7.28 21.61 9.89
C VAL A 147 6.36 22.59 9.17
N LYS A 148 6.93 23.35 8.23
CA LYS A 148 6.17 24.22 7.31
C LYS A 148 6.41 23.74 5.89
N PHE A 149 5.33 23.46 5.14
CA PHE A 149 5.42 22.96 3.78
C PHE A 149 4.34 23.58 2.88
N GLN A 150 4.62 23.63 1.59
CA GLN A 150 3.69 24.07 0.56
C GLN A 150 2.86 22.89 0.05
N VAL A 151 1.56 23.13 -0.02
CA VAL A 151 0.59 22.28 -0.70
C VAL A 151 0.20 22.95 -2.00
N GLN A 152 0.25 22.20 -3.10
CA GLN A 152 -0.26 22.60 -4.41
C GLN A 152 -1.54 21.80 -4.69
N PRO A 153 -2.72 22.46 -4.65
CA PRO A 153 -3.95 21.93 -5.22
C PRO A 153 -3.79 21.65 -6.72
N ARG A 154 -4.58 20.72 -7.25
CA ARG A 154 -4.69 20.51 -8.71
C ARG A 154 -5.25 21.75 -9.40
N GLU A 155 -6.16 22.45 -8.74
CA GLU A 155 -6.78 23.69 -9.20
C GLU A 155 -6.70 24.72 -8.08
N GLY A 156 -6.18 25.90 -8.38
CA GLY A 156 -6.00 27.00 -7.44
C GLY A 156 -4.55 27.26 -7.05
N GLU A 157 -4.37 28.28 -6.22
CA GLU A 157 -3.06 28.74 -5.78
C GLU A 157 -2.47 27.83 -4.70
N ALA A 158 -1.14 27.70 -4.72
CA ALA A 158 -0.41 27.02 -3.67
C ALA A 158 -0.58 27.74 -2.33
N PHE A 159 -0.60 26.99 -1.23
CA PHE A 159 -0.67 27.54 0.12
C PHE A 159 0.24 26.79 1.08
N ASP A 160 0.60 27.47 2.17
CA ASP A 160 1.46 26.90 3.21
C ASP A 160 0.64 26.23 4.31
N VAL A 161 1.14 25.11 4.83
CA VAL A 161 0.62 24.40 5.99
C VAL A 161 1.73 24.28 7.04
N GLU A 162 1.36 24.50 8.30
CA GLU A 162 2.22 24.22 9.46
C GLU A 162 1.68 23.04 10.26
N CYS A 163 2.57 22.13 10.65
CA CYS A 163 2.25 20.98 11.47
C CYS A 163 3.38 20.64 12.45
N ASP A 164 3.07 19.80 13.44
CA ASP A 164 4.05 19.34 14.42
C ASP A 164 4.88 18.18 13.85
N VAL A 165 4.28 17.32 13.02
CA VAL A 165 4.94 16.18 12.37
C VAL A 165 4.46 16.03 10.93
N LEU A 166 5.40 15.86 9.99
CA LEU A 166 5.11 15.46 8.61
C LEU A 166 5.62 14.03 8.37
N LEU A 167 4.71 13.12 8.01
CA LEU A 167 5.03 11.77 7.56
C LEU A 167 5.03 11.72 6.03
N ALA A 168 6.20 11.52 5.42
CA ALA A 168 6.34 11.35 3.99
C ALA A 168 5.98 9.92 3.55
N ALA A 169 4.78 9.72 3.01
CA ALA A 169 4.28 8.47 2.47
C ALA A 169 3.96 8.58 0.96
N ASP A 170 4.71 9.43 0.25
CA ASP A 170 4.51 9.88 -1.13
C ASP A 170 5.13 8.93 -2.19
N GLY A 171 5.48 7.71 -1.78
CA GLY A 171 5.83 6.60 -2.67
C GLY A 171 7.27 6.58 -3.14
N VAL A 172 7.56 5.72 -4.13
CA VAL A 172 8.93 5.43 -4.59
C VAL A 172 9.64 6.63 -5.24
N LYS A 173 8.86 7.58 -5.79
CA LYS A 173 9.35 8.82 -6.40
C LYS A 173 9.20 10.01 -5.44
N SER A 174 9.42 9.79 -4.15
CA SER A 174 9.20 10.76 -3.09
C SER A 174 10.05 12.02 -3.30
N ASN A 175 9.38 13.15 -3.54
CA ASN A 175 10.02 14.45 -3.66
C ASN A 175 10.39 15.03 -2.28
N ILE A 176 9.67 14.62 -1.22
CA ILE A 176 10.01 15.02 0.15
C ILE A 176 11.34 14.37 0.58
N ARG A 177 11.55 13.10 0.18
CA ARG A 177 12.83 12.41 0.40
C ARG A 177 13.98 13.14 -0.28
N ASP A 178 13.82 13.54 -1.54
CA ASP A 178 14.88 14.23 -2.29
C ASP A 178 15.28 15.55 -1.60
N GLN A 179 14.32 16.32 -1.11
CA GLN A 179 14.58 17.55 -0.35
C GLN A 179 15.30 17.28 0.98
N MET A 180 14.93 16.22 1.69
CA MET A 180 15.60 15.82 2.94
C MET A 180 17.04 15.37 2.68
N LEU A 181 17.28 14.59 1.63
CA LEU A 181 18.63 14.16 1.25
C LEU A 181 19.50 15.34 0.83
N ALA A 182 18.94 16.29 0.08
CA ALA A 182 19.64 17.52 -0.30
C ALA A 182 20.04 18.34 0.93
N LEU A 183 19.15 18.48 1.92
CA LEU A 183 19.45 19.15 3.20
C LEU A 183 20.60 18.48 3.95
N LEU A 184 20.66 17.14 3.92
CA LEU A 184 21.70 16.35 4.56
C LEU A 184 22.99 16.25 3.73
N ASN A 185 23.04 16.87 2.54
CA ASN A 185 24.13 16.73 1.57
C ASN A 185 24.42 15.26 1.20
N ILE A 186 23.36 14.45 1.06
CA ILE A 186 23.45 13.05 0.64
C ILE A 186 23.00 12.92 -0.82
N ASP A 187 23.89 12.44 -1.69
CA ASP A 187 23.53 12.05 -3.06
C ASP A 187 23.08 10.58 -3.08
N ALA A 188 21.79 10.33 -3.28
CA ALA A 188 21.25 9.00 -3.48
C ALA A 188 20.39 8.96 -4.74
N LYS A 189 20.75 8.07 -5.67
CA LYS A 189 20.10 7.95 -6.98
C LYS A 189 19.31 6.67 -7.08
N VAL A 190 18.25 6.71 -7.89
CA VAL A 190 17.55 5.50 -8.31
C VAL A 190 18.50 4.64 -9.14
N VAL A 191 18.58 3.35 -8.82
CA VAL A 191 19.35 2.38 -9.57
C VAL A 191 18.36 1.58 -10.42
N ASP A 192 18.56 1.61 -11.73
CA ASP A 192 17.80 0.76 -12.64
C ASP A 192 18.20 -0.71 -12.45
N SER A 193 17.21 -1.58 -12.32
CA SER A 193 17.43 -3.03 -12.22
C SER A 193 17.73 -3.68 -13.57
N GLY A 194 17.48 -2.98 -14.68
CA GLY A 194 17.50 -3.57 -16.02
C GLY A 194 16.33 -4.51 -16.29
N GLN A 195 15.33 -4.55 -15.39
CA GLN A 195 14.16 -5.42 -15.46
C GLN A 195 12.86 -4.61 -15.49
N ALA A 196 11.89 -5.09 -16.25
CA ALA A 196 10.54 -4.56 -16.30
C ALA A 196 9.52 -5.65 -15.96
N ALA A 197 8.44 -5.28 -15.29
CA ALA A 197 7.35 -6.18 -14.94
C ALA A 197 6.07 -5.76 -15.67
N TYR A 198 5.59 -6.62 -16.57
CA TYR A 198 4.28 -6.46 -17.21
C TYR A 198 3.20 -7.10 -16.32
N ARG A 199 2.04 -6.45 -16.24
CA ARG A 199 0.91 -6.92 -15.44
C ARG A 199 -0.37 -6.67 -16.20
N ILE A 200 -1.24 -7.67 -16.21
CA ILE A 200 -2.59 -7.60 -16.73
C ILE A 200 -3.55 -8.21 -15.72
N MET A 201 -4.81 -7.82 -15.79
CA MET A 201 -5.91 -8.47 -15.10
C MET A 201 -6.83 -9.02 -16.17
N LEU A 202 -7.16 -10.30 -16.06
CA LEU A 202 -8.11 -10.98 -16.92
C LEU A 202 -9.40 -11.18 -16.14
N LYS A 203 -10.54 -11.00 -16.79
CA LYS A 203 -11.84 -11.33 -16.22
C LYS A 203 -12.10 -12.81 -16.43
N ARG A 204 -12.82 -13.43 -15.49
CA ARG A 204 -13.16 -14.87 -15.58
C ARG A 204 -13.93 -15.19 -16.86
N GLU A 205 -14.84 -14.32 -17.25
CA GLU A 205 -15.67 -14.48 -18.46
C GLU A 205 -14.84 -14.45 -19.75
N GLU A 206 -13.64 -13.86 -19.73
CA GLU A 206 -12.72 -13.85 -20.86
C GLU A 206 -11.93 -15.17 -20.98
N MET A 207 -11.96 -16.03 -19.96
CA MET A 207 -11.18 -17.27 -19.87
C MET A 207 -12.06 -18.53 -19.79
N GLU A 208 -13.37 -18.38 -19.55
CA GLU A 208 -14.28 -19.50 -19.29
C GLU A 208 -14.43 -20.51 -20.43
N HIS A 209 -14.05 -20.12 -21.65
CA HIS A 209 -14.06 -21.01 -22.81
C HIS A 209 -12.80 -21.89 -22.93
N ASP A 210 -11.78 -21.64 -22.12
CA ASP A 210 -10.50 -22.35 -22.15
C ASP A 210 -10.34 -23.21 -20.87
N PRO A 211 -10.46 -24.55 -20.99
CA PRO A 211 -10.36 -25.45 -19.84
C PRO A 211 -9.03 -25.36 -19.08
N GLU A 212 -7.91 -25.07 -19.76
CA GLU A 212 -6.60 -24.97 -19.12
C GLU A 212 -6.50 -23.68 -18.30
N LEU A 213 -6.99 -22.56 -18.83
CA LEU A 213 -7.06 -21.31 -18.08
C LEU A 213 -8.04 -21.40 -16.91
N LEU A 214 -9.18 -22.10 -17.09
CA LEU A 214 -10.13 -22.36 -16.01
C LEU A 214 -9.48 -23.12 -14.85
N GLU A 215 -8.71 -24.18 -15.14
CA GLU A 215 -7.98 -24.92 -14.10
C GLU A 215 -7.02 -24.01 -13.32
N LEU A 216 -6.33 -23.09 -14.01
CA LEU A 216 -5.41 -22.16 -13.37
C LEU A 216 -6.11 -21.14 -12.46
N ILE A 217 -7.28 -20.63 -12.84
CA ILE A 217 -8.00 -19.62 -12.05
C ILE A 217 -8.83 -20.21 -10.92
N ASP A 218 -9.23 -21.47 -11.03
CA ASP A 218 -9.97 -22.19 -9.97
C ASP A 218 -9.04 -22.80 -8.93
N ALA A 219 -7.74 -22.89 -9.23
CA ALA A 219 -6.76 -23.38 -8.30
C ALA A 219 -6.46 -22.37 -7.18
N GLU A 220 -6.43 -22.85 -5.94
CA GLU A 220 -5.87 -22.13 -4.79
C GLU A 220 -4.32 -22.20 -4.79
N ARG A 221 -3.70 -21.93 -5.94
CA ARG A 221 -2.27 -22.09 -6.21
C ARG A 221 -1.71 -20.86 -6.91
N ALA A 222 -0.50 -20.47 -6.53
CA ALA A 222 0.29 -19.54 -7.34
C ALA A 222 1.22 -20.33 -8.28
N THR A 223 1.01 -20.22 -9.59
CA THR A 223 1.87 -20.86 -10.60
C THR A 223 2.85 -19.85 -11.19
N ARG A 224 4.13 -20.23 -11.29
CA ARG A 224 5.21 -19.39 -11.80
C ARG A 224 5.98 -20.14 -12.88
N TRP A 225 5.96 -19.62 -14.10
CA TRP A 225 6.78 -20.13 -15.19
C TRP A 225 8.08 -19.35 -15.29
N ILE A 226 9.21 -20.07 -15.33
CA ILE A 226 10.54 -19.49 -15.46
C ILE A 226 11.00 -19.65 -16.91
N GLY A 227 11.19 -18.51 -17.59
CA GLY A 227 11.75 -18.46 -18.95
C GLY A 227 13.27 -18.67 -18.99
N GLU A 228 13.80 -18.93 -20.18
CA GLU A 228 15.20 -19.35 -20.42
C GLU A 228 16.24 -18.23 -20.20
N ARG A 229 15.82 -16.96 -20.09
CA ARG A 229 16.71 -15.82 -19.88
C ARG A 229 16.41 -15.17 -18.55
N ARG A 230 17.28 -15.41 -17.55
CA ARG A 230 17.41 -14.56 -16.37
C ARG A 230 18.51 -13.53 -16.60
#